data_AF-A0ABD0QIH0-F1
#
_entry.id   AF-A0ABD0QIH0-F1
#
_cell.length_a   1.000
_cell.length_b   1.000
_cell.length_c   1.000
_cell.angle_alpha   90.00
_cell.angle_beta   90.00
_cell.angle_gamma   90.00
#
_symmetry.space_group_name_H-M   'P 1'
#
loop_
_entity.id
_entity.type
_entity.pdbx_description
1 polymer ?
#
loop_
_entity_poly.entity_id
_entity_poly.type
_entity_poly.pdbx_seq_one_letter_code
_entity_poly.pdbx_strand_id
1 'polypeptide(L)' 'DRTWLETGSDWLKIVPLGFRRLLKFIKDNYGNPPVYVTENGVSERGPVDLNDVIRIHYYENYINQALKGKKIMHQF' A
#
# COMPACT_ATOMS: atom_id res chain seq x y z
N ASP A 1 6.07 15.40 2.88
CA ASP A 1 5.87 15.39 4.35
C ASP A 1 7.02 14.61 4.96
N ARG A 2 7.66 15.11 6.02
CA ARG A 2 8.84 14.50 6.65
C ARG A 2 8.49 13.55 7.81
N THR A 3 7.20 13.33 8.06
CA THR A 3 6.71 12.47 9.16
C THR A 3 6.57 10.99 8.79
N TRP A 4 6.93 10.62 7.56
CA TRP A 4 6.76 9.25 7.08
C TRP A 4 7.84 8.33 7.65
N LEU A 5 7.43 7.13 8.08
CA LEU A 5 8.34 6.08 8.49
C LEU A 5 9.37 5.81 7.38
N GLU A 6 10.64 5.78 7.75
CA GLU A 6 11.74 5.52 6.83
C GLU A 6 11.76 4.04 6.40
N THR A 7 12.29 3.78 5.21
CA THR A 7 12.41 2.44 4.65
C THR A 7 13.85 2.19 4.17
N GLY A 8 14.12 0.95 3.77
CA GLY A 8 15.32 0.49 3.09
C GLY A 8 15.72 1.29 1.85
N SER A 9 14.75 1.92 1.20
CA SER A 9 14.91 2.49 -0.14
C SER A 9 14.48 3.94 -0.17
N ASP A 10 15.31 4.82 -0.74
CA ASP A 10 15.08 6.27 -0.69
C ASP A 10 13.77 6.70 -1.37
N TRP A 11 13.38 5.98 -2.42
CA TRP A 11 12.16 6.19 -3.20
C TRP A 11 10.90 5.62 -2.53
N LEU A 12 11.04 4.67 -1.60
CA LEU A 12 9.91 3.93 -1.04
C LEU A 12 9.48 4.56 0.28
N LYS A 13 8.24 5.06 0.31
CA LYS A 13 7.65 5.68 1.50
C LYS A 13 6.35 4.98 1.87
N ILE A 14 6.10 4.84 3.18
CA ILE A 14 4.91 4.17 3.71
C ILE A 14 3.72 5.13 3.67
N VAL A 15 2.87 4.99 2.65
CA VAL A 15 1.70 5.85 2.42
C VAL A 15 0.46 5.01 2.07
N PRO A 16 -0.12 4.28 3.04
CA PRO A 16 -1.20 3.32 2.76
C PRO A 16 -2.42 3.96 2.09
N LEU A 17 -2.77 5.21 2.47
CA LEU A 17 -3.88 5.93 1.85
C LEU A 17 -3.69 6.16 0.33
N GLY A 18 -2.43 6.31 -0.10
CA GLY A 18 -2.08 6.43 -1.52
C GLY A 18 -2.53 5.21 -2.32
N PHE A 19 -2.42 4.02 -1.73
CA PHE A 19 -2.86 2.77 -2.36
C PHE A 19 -4.36 2.75 -2.64
N ARG A 20 -5.20 3.14 -1.66
CA ARG A 20 -6.65 3.26 -1.86
C ARG A 20 -7.00 4.31 -2.92
N ARG A 21 -6.29 5.45 -2.93
CA ARG A 21 -6.49 6.51 -3.93
C ARG A 21 -6.15 6.02 -5.33
N LEU A 22 -5.08 5.23 -5.49
CA LEU A 22 -4.71 4.62 -6.76
C LEU A 22 -5.80 3.67 -7.27
N LEU A 23 -6.35 2.80 -6.42
CA LEU A 23 -7.47 1.92 -6.81
C LEU A 23 -8.69 2.74 -7.27
N LYS A 24 -9.05 3.80 -6.54
CA LYS A 24 -10.13 4.71 -6.95
C LYS A 24 -9.82 5.37 -8.30
N PHE A 25 -8.60 5.85 -8.49
CA PHE A 25 -8.17 6.45 -9.75
C PHE A 25 -8.32 5.45 -10.91
N ILE A 26 -7.91 4.19 -10.73
CA ILE A 26 -8.09 3.14 -11.73
C ILE A 26 -9.57 2.92 -12.06
N LYS A 27 -10.44 2.86 -11.03
CA LYS A 27 -11.90 2.77 -11.22
C LYS A 27 -12.42 3.89 -12.12
N ASP A 28 -12.16 5.13 -11.70
CA ASP A 28 -12.78 6.32 -12.28
C ASP A 28 -12.30 6.57 -13.72
N ASN A 29 -11.06 6.20 -14.06
CA ASN A 29 -10.43 6.59 -15.32
C ASN A 29 -10.35 5.46 -16.37
N TYR A 30 -10.56 4.19 -15.97
CA TYR A 30 -10.36 3.06 -16.87
C TYR A 30 -11.57 2.11 -16.95
N GLY A 31 -12.76 2.55 -16.52
CA GLY A 31 -13.97 1.74 -16.61
C GLY A 31 -14.01 0.58 -15.62
N ASN A 32 -13.36 0.74 -14.46
CA ASN A 32 -13.37 -0.24 -13.37
C ASN A 32 -12.98 -1.68 -13.78
N PRO A 33 -11.81 -1.89 -14.40
CA PRO A 33 -11.39 -3.23 -14.80
C PRO A 33 -11.07 -4.10 -13.56
N PRO A 34 -11.07 -5.43 -13.69
CA PRO A 34 -10.49 -6.30 -12.68
C PRO A 34 -9.01 -5.94 -12.42
N VAL A 35 -8.64 -5.74 -11.15
CA VAL A 35 -7.27 -5.36 -10.76
C VAL A 35 -6.63 -6.49 -9.96
N TYR A 36 -5.43 -6.89 -10.37
CA TYR A 36 -4.56 -7.79 -9.62
C TYR A 36 -3.34 -7.01 -9.14
N VAL A 37 -3.08 -7.07 -7.84
CA VAL A 37 -1.90 -6.45 -7.23
C VAL A 37 -0.78 -7.48 -7.27
N THR A 38 0.12 -7.37 -8.25
CA THR A 38 1.21 -8.34 -8.44
C THR A 38 2.37 -8.12 -7.46
N GLU A 39 2.57 -6.89 -7.00
CA GLU A 39 3.59 -6.53 -6.03
C GLU A 39 3.08 -5.52 -5.01
N ASN A 40 3.37 -5.79 -3.74
CA ASN A 40 3.19 -4.85 -2.63
C ASN A 40 4.12 -5.26 -1.49
N GLY A 41 5.05 -4.39 -1.10
CA GLY A 41 6.01 -4.70 -0.04
C GLY A 41 6.82 -3.50 0.42
N VAL A 42 7.66 -3.73 1.43
CA VAL A 42 8.55 -2.73 2.01
C VAL A 42 9.92 -3.32 2.30
N SER A 43 10.95 -2.50 2.06
CA SER A 43 12.34 -2.78 2.42
C SER A 43 12.71 -2.10 3.74
N GLU A 44 13.69 -2.62 4.47
CA GLU A 44 14.26 -1.99 5.67
C GLU A 44 15.79 -1.89 5.58
N ARG A 45 16.37 -0.91 6.30
CA ARG A 45 17.82 -0.77 6.44
C ARG A 45 18.26 -1.43 7.75
N GLY A 46 19.49 -1.93 7.78
CA GLY A 46 20.11 -2.47 8.98
C GLY A 46 20.29 -3.99 8.94
N PRO A 47 20.72 -4.59 10.06
CA PRO A 47 20.88 -6.04 10.16
C PRO A 47 19.54 -6.75 10.00
N VAL A 48 19.59 -8.01 9.57
CA VAL A 48 18.39 -8.86 9.49
C VAL A 48 17.84 -9.06 10.90
N ASP A 49 16.60 -8.63 11.10
CA ASP A 49 15.80 -8.94 12.29
C ASP A 49 14.53 -9.67 11.84
N LEU A 50 14.24 -10.80 12.49
CA LEU A 50 13.01 -11.56 12.21
C LEU A 50 11.80 -10.95 12.91
N ASN A 51 12.00 -10.09 13.92
CA ASN A 51 10.94 -9.31 14.55
C ASN A 51 10.62 -8.05 13.73
N ASP A 52 10.06 -8.26 12.54
CA ASP A 52 9.96 -7.27 11.49
C ASP A 52 8.71 -6.38 11.60
N VAL A 53 8.70 -5.51 12.62
CA VAL A 53 7.53 -4.71 13.01
C VAL A 53 7.11 -3.68 11.95
N ILE A 54 8.04 -3.14 11.18
CA ILE A 54 7.74 -2.16 10.12
C ILE A 54 7.07 -2.86 8.94
N ARG A 55 7.54 -4.03 8.52
CA ARG A 55 6.88 -4.81 7.46
C ARG A 55 5.51 -5.31 7.88
N ILE A 56 5.34 -5.74 9.13
CA ILE A 56 4.01 -6.09 9.68
C ILE A 56 3.08 -4.87 9.57
N HIS A 57 3.51 -3.72 10.09
CA HIS A 57 2.72 -2.48 10.02
C HIS A 57 2.38 -2.08 8.58
N TYR A 58 3.32 -2.21 7.65
CA TYR A 58 3.09 -1.94 6.22
C TYR A 58 1.98 -2.82 5.66
N TYR A 59 2.09 -4.15 5.81
CA TYR A 59 1.11 -5.07 5.24
C TYR A 59 -0.29 -4.88 5.86
N GLU A 60 -0.39 -4.75 7.18
CA GLU A 60 -1.67 -4.52 7.84
C GLU A 60 -2.37 -3.27 7.28
N ASN A 61 -1.63 -2.17 7.13
CA ASN A 61 -2.21 -0.92 6.65
C ASN A 61 -2.54 -0.96 5.15
N TYR A 62 -1.68 -1.52 4.30
CA TYR A 62 -1.95 -1.60 2.86
C TYR A 62 -3.08 -2.57 2.53
N ILE A 63 -3.15 -3.73 3.21
CA ILE A 63 -4.27 -4.68 3.09
C ILE A 63 -5.57 -4.01 3.57
N ASN A 64 -5.55 -3.29 4.69
CA ASN A 64 -6.73 -2.55 5.15
C ASN A 64 -7.21 -1.51 4.12
N GLN A 65 -6.29 -0.83 3.43
CA GLN A 65 -6.63 0.12 2.37
C GLN A 65 -7.10 -0.59 1.10
N ALA A 66 -6.58 -1.78 0.79
CA ALA A 66 -7.07 -2.64 -0.28
C ALA A 66 -8.52 -3.06 -0.03
N LEU A 67 -8.86 -3.50 1.20
CA LEU A 67 -10.21 -3.89 1.59
C LEU A 67 -11.19 -2.71 1.52
N LYS A 68 -10.77 -1.52 1.94
CA LYS A 68 -11.55 -0.28 1.78
C LYS A 68 -11.70 0.12 0.30
N GLY A 69 -10.65 -0.07 -0.50
CA GLY A 69 -10.64 0.14 -1.93
C GLY A 69 -11.60 -0.80 -2.66
N LYS A 70 -11.56 -2.10 -2.34
CA LYS A 70 -12.49 -3.11 -2.85
C LYS A 70 -13.95 -2.70 -2.68
N LYS A 71 -14.33 -2.17 -1.51
CA LYS A 71 -15.69 -1.64 -1.28
C LYS A 71 -16.05 -0.51 -2.25
N ILE A 72 -15.10 0.37 -2.59
CA ILE A 72 -15.31 1.42 -3.60
C ILE A 72 -15.43 0.82 -5.01
N MET A 73 -14.55 -0.12 -5.38
CA MET A 73 -14.53 -0.75 -6.70
C MET A 73 -15.85 -1.46 -7.01
N HIS A 74 -16.53 -2.02 -6.00
CA HIS A 74 -17.79 -2.76 -6.17
C HIS A 74 -19.06 -1.94 -5.88
N GLN A 75 -18.95 -0.65 -5.54
CA GLN A 75 -20.12 0.23 -5.45
C GLN A 75 -20.54 0.69 -6.86
N PHE A 76 -21.84 0.61 -7.13
CA PHE A 76 -22.49 0.97 -8.39
C PHE A 76 -22.25 2.42 -8.79
#